data_AF-A0A4V3ER24-F1
#
_entry.id   AF-A0A4V3ER24-F1
#
_cell.length_a   1.000
_cell.length_b   1.000
_cell.length_c   1.000
_cell.angle_alpha   90.00
_cell.angle_beta   90.00
_cell.angle_gamma   90.00
#
_symmetry.space_group_name_H-M   'P 1'
#
loop_
_entity.id
_entity.type
_entity.pdbx_description
1 polymer ?
#
loop_
_entity_poly.entity_id
_entity_poly.type
_entity_poly.pdbx_seq_one_letter_code
_entity_poly.pdbx_strand_id
1 'polypeptide(L)'
;MSVSRFLLMILIIVAIGGCGSFPEPDPETDAGTHSEPVTAEPEPTTEDCNWSQKRGIAELMEVRNGTGLFHFHPDSIPVTQGIDPDWSVGDEFKAVLETPEPPGCADKRLTRIRPLAPTD
;
A
#
# COMPACT_ATOMS: atom_id res chain seq x y z
N MET A 1 -27.17 -17.71 -24.37
CA MET A 1 -26.84 -18.23 -23.03
C MET A 1 -26.25 -19.62 -23.22
N SER A 2 -24.92 -19.76 -23.08
CA SER A 2 -24.22 -21.00 -23.39
C SER A 2 -23.54 -21.54 -22.13
N VAL A 3 -23.88 -22.78 -21.80
CA VAL A 3 -23.68 -23.58 -20.57
C VAL A 3 -22.20 -23.97 -20.37
N SER A 4 -21.27 -23.22 -20.97
CA SER A 4 -19.85 -23.56 -21.10
C SER A 4 -18.99 -23.26 -19.87
N ARG A 5 -19.56 -22.68 -18.81
CA ARG A 5 -18.78 -22.20 -17.65
C ARG A 5 -18.78 -23.12 -16.43
N PHE A 6 -19.61 -24.17 -16.40
CA PHE A 6 -19.79 -24.97 -15.19
C PHE A 6 -18.87 -26.21 -15.12
N LEU A 7 -18.33 -26.69 -16.24
CA LEU A 7 -17.56 -27.94 -16.29
C LEU A 7 -16.05 -27.78 -16.01
N LEU A 8 -15.50 -26.56 -16.09
CA LEU A 8 -14.06 -26.35 -15.89
C LEU A 8 -13.64 -26.27 -14.41
N MET A 9 -14.61 -26.09 -13.49
CA MET A 9 -14.39 -25.93 -12.05
C MET A 9 -14.12 -27.26 -11.30
N ILE A 10 -14.34 -28.42 -11.93
CA ILE A 10 -14.29 -29.72 -11.23
C ILE A 10 -12.92 -30.43 -11.38
N LEU A 11 -12.04 -29.99 -12.28
CA LEU A 11 -10.84 -30.73 -12.66
C LEU A 11 -9.53 -30.36 -11.92
N ILE A 12 -9.53 -29.37 -11.02
CA ILE A 12 -8.32 -28.94 -10.29
C ILE A 12 -8.45 -29.25 -8.77
N ILE A 13 -9.12 -30.35 -8.42
CA ILE A 13 -9.19 -30.89 -7.04
C ILE A 13 -8.19 -32.06 -6.86
N VAL A 14 -7.32 -32.33 -7.84
CA VAL A 14 -6.42 -33.49 -7.83
C VAL A 14 -4.95 -33.04 -7.85
N ALA A 15 -4.47 -32.53 -6.73
CA ALA A 15 -3.04 -32.42 -6.46
C ALA A 15 -2.78 -32.72 -4.96
N ILE A 16 -3.12 -33.95 -4.59
CA ILE A 16 -2.68 -34.61 -3.36
C ILE A 16 -1.17 -34.85 -3.50
N GLY A 17 -0.37 -34.39 -2.53
CA GLY A 17 1.03 -34.77 -2.47
C GLY A 17 1.76 -34.16 -1.27
N GLY A 18 1.80 -34.89 -0.16
CA GLY A 18 2.69 -34.54 0.97
C GLY A 18 2.35 -35.21 2.29
N CYS A 19 2.57 -36.52 2.41
CA CYS A 19 2.80 -37.19 3.69
C CYS A 19 4.14 -36.74 4.28
N GLY A 20 4.20 -36.51 5.60
CA GLY A 20 5.46 -36.23 6.32
C GLY A 20 5.29 -36.30 7.83
N SER A 21 5.33 -37.53 8.33
CA SER A 21 5.59 -38.05 9.68
C SER A 21 5.88 -37.11 10.89
N PHE A 22 5.04 -37.29 11.93
CA PHE A 22 5.32 -37.48 13.38
C PHE A 22 6.79 -37.29 13.87
N PRO A 23 7.04 -36.60 14.99
CA PRO A 23 6.66 -37.14 16.32
C PRO A 23 6.17 -36.15 17.40
N GLU A 24 5.33 -36.65 18.29
CA GLU A 24 5.02 -36.17 19.64
C GLU A 24 4.98 -37.40 20.57
N PRO A 25 5.06 -37.29 21.90
CA PRO A 25 5.66 -36.26 22.76
C PRO A 25 6.64 -36.89 23.79
N ASP A 26 7.38 -36.09 24.56
CA ASP A 26 7.83 -36.50 25.90
C ASP A 26 7.32 -35.48 26.92
N PRO A 27 6.55 -35.92 27.94
CA PRO A 27 6.06 -35.08 29.03
C PRO A 27 7.05 -35.06 30.20
N GLU A 28 6.74 -34.19 31.17
CA GLU A 28 7.33 -34.03 32.51
C GLU A 28 8.40 -32.93 32.62
N THR A 29 7.99 -31.71 32.93
CA THR A 29 7.84 -31.17 34.31
C THR A 29 9.11 -30.45 34.73
N ASP A 30 9.10 -29.11 34.65
CA ASP A 30 9.28 -28.31 35.86
C ASP A 30 8.67 -26.91 35.70
N ALA A 31 8.33 -26.35 36.84
CA ALA A 31 7.25 -25.41 37.06
C ALA A 31 7.43 -24.00 36.48
N GLY A 32 6.30 -23.45 36.02
CA GLY A 32 5.79 -22.20 36.59
C GLY A 32 5.92 -20.96 35.72
N THR A 33 4.91 -20.70 34.90
CA THR A 33 4.05 -19.51 35.07
C THR A 33 2.89 -19.64 34.09
N HIS A 34 1.68 -19.77 34.67
CA HIS A 34 0.43 -19.63 33.96
C HIS A 34 0.40 -18.29 33.21
N SER A 35 0.29 -18.37 31.89
CA SER A 35 -0.46 -17.39 31.11
C SER A 35 -1.06 -18.15 29.93
N GLU A 36 -2.38 -18.04 29.83
CA GLU A 36 -3.24 -18.70 28.85
C GLU A 36 -2.72 -18.55 27.42
N PRO A 37 -3.05 -19.49 26.50
CA PRO A 37 -2.80 -19.28 25.09
C PRO A 37 -3.77 -18.18 24.64
N VAL A 38 -3.29 -16.95 24.53
CA VAL A 38 -3.94 -15.98 23.66
C VAL A 38 -3.75 -16.55 22.26
N THR A 39 -4.77 -17.24 21.76
CA THR A 39 -5.00 -17.41 20.34
C THR A 39 -5.10 -16.00 19.77
N ALA A 40 -3.95 -15.42 19.44
CA ALA A 40 -3.91 -14.25 18.60
C ALA A 40 -4.41 -14.75 17.24
N GLU A 41 -5.70 -14.54 17.00
CA GLU A 41 -6.25 -14.39 15.67
C GLU A 41 -5.22 -13.61 14.84
N PRO A 42 -4.81 -14.10 13.65
CA PRO A 42 -3.88 -13.34 12.83
C PRO A 42 -4.57 -12.02 12.52
N GLU A 43 -4.14 -10.95 13.20
CA GLU A 43 -4.46 -9.60 12.82
C GLU A 43 -4.14 -9.50 11.33
N PRO A 44 -5.05 -8.98 10.48
CA PRO A 44 -4.77 -8.86 9.07
C PRO A 44 -3.50 -8.04 8.96
N THR A 45 -2.39 -8.71 8.62
CA THR A 45 -1.13 -8.05 8.30
C THR A 45 -1.49 -7.05 7.24
N THR A 46 -1.36 -5.78 7.57
CA THR A 46 -1.55 -4.68 6.63
C THR A 46 -0.60 -5.01 5.50
N GLU A 47 -1.11 -5.50 4.37
CA GLU A 47 -0.26 -5.90 3.27
C GLU A 47 0.53 -4.65 2.87
N ASP A 48 1.86 -4.69 3.07
CA ASP A 48 2.73 -3.57 2.71
C ASP A 48 2.53 -3.30 1.22
N CYS A 49 1.83 -2.20 0.88
CA CYS A 49 1.65 -1.83 -0.51
C CYS A 49 3.02 -1.69 -1.17
N ASN A 50 3.21 -2.30 -2.35
CA ASN A 50 4.38 -2.00 -3.16
C ASN A 50 4.18 -0.62 -3.82
N TRP A 51 5.26 0.11 -4.10
CA TRP A 51 5.19 1.48 -4.61
C TRP A 51 6.08 1.66 -5.84
N SER A 52 5.50 2.22 -6.91
CA SER A 52 6.27 2.78 -8.02
C SER A 52 6.53 4.27 -7.80
N GLN A 53 7.67 4.76 -8.29
CA GLN A 53 8.12 6.14 -8.08
C GLN A 53 8.39 6.85 -9.41
N LYS A 54 7.94 8.09 -9.54
CA LYS A 54 8.22 8.97 -10.68
C LYS A 54 8.63 10.36 -10.21
N ARG A 55 9.73 10.90 -10.75
CA ARG A 55 10.20 12.28 -10.47
C ARG A 55 9.54 13.25 -11.43
N GLY A 56 9.21 14.45 -10.95
CA GLY A 56 8.54 15.47 -11.75
C GLY A 56 8.39 16.79 -10.99
N ILE A 57 7.54 17.66 -11.55
CA ILE A 57 7.16 18.93 -10.94
C ILE A 57 5.72 18.82 -10.44
N ALA A 58 5.46 19.24 -9.22
CA ALA A 58 4.12 19.39 -8.67
C ALA A 58 3.78 20.87 -8.59
N GLU A 59 2.71 21.31 -9.23
CA GLU A 59 2.15 22.66 -9.13
C GLU A 59 0.98 22.64 -8.15
N LEU A 60 0.96 23.55 -7.17
CA LEU A 60 -0.16 23.69 -6.23
C LEU A 60 -1.31 24.46 -6.89
N MET A 61 -2.41 23.78 -7.20
CA MET A 61 -3.55 24.33 -7.95
C MET A 61 -4.61 24.96 -7.05
N GLU A 62 -4.84 24.38 -5.88
CA GLU A 62 -5.90 24.81 -4.97
C GLU A 62 -5.55 24.47 -3.52
N VAL A 63 -5.99 25.30 -2.57
CA VAL A 63 -5.87 25.05 -1.13
C VAL A 63 -7.25 25.10 -0.47
N ARG A 64 -7.61 24.05 0.26
CA ARG A 64 -8.83 24.00 1.10
C ARG A 64 -8.52 23.34 2.44
N ASN A 65 -8.81 24.03 3.55
CA ASN A 65 -8.69 23.49 4.91
C ASN A 65 -7.31 22.83 5.19
N GLY A 66 -6.21 23.46 4.77
CA GLY A 66 -4.85 22.93 4.96
C GLY A 66 -4.46 21.78 4.03
N THR A 67 -5.32 21.44 3.06
CA THR A 67 -5.07 20.42 2.04
C THR A 67 -4.92 21.09 0.68
N GLY A 68 -3.87 20.73 -0.05
CA GLY A 68 -3.57 21.20 -1.39
C GLY A 68 -3.95 20.18 -2.45
N LEU A 69 -4.52 20.63 -3.56
CA LEU A 69 -4.61 19.87 -4.81
C LEU A 69 -3.41 20.23 -5.69
N PHE A 70 -2.62 19.23 -6.04
CA PHE A 70 -1.45 19.37 -6.89
C PHE A 70 -1.69 18.78 -8.28
N HIS A 71 -1.15 19.40 -9.32
CA HIS A 71 -0.95 18.77 -10.62
C HIS A 71 0.48 18.30 -10.76
N PHE A 72 0.67 17.00 -10.98
CA PHE A 72 2.00 16.42 -11.18
C PHE A 72 2.33 16.29 -12.67
N HIS A 73 3.34 17.03 -13.11
CA HIS A 73 3.82 17.10 -14.48
C HIS A 73 4.91 16.03 -14.77
N PRO A 74 4.95 15.49 -16.01
CA PRO A 74 4.26 15.98 -17.21
C PRO A 74 2.83 15.43 -17.45
N ASP A 75 2.38 14.44 -16.68
CA ASP A 75 1.14 13.72 -16.99
C ASP A 75 -0.14 14.39 -16.43
N SER A 76 0.00 15.54 -15.75
CA SER A 76 -1.07 16.29 -15.09
C SER A 76 -1.90 15.44 -14.11
N ILE A 77 -1.22 14.58 -13.33
CA ILE A 77 -1.89 13.70 -12.38
C ILE A 77 -2.33 14.52 -11.15
N PRO A 78 -3.64 14.57 -10.81
CA PRO A 78 -4.10 15.30 -9.63
C PRO A 78 -3.78 14.53 -8.36
N VAL A 79 -3.14 15.16 -7.37
CA VAL A 79 -2.82 14.56 -6.07
C VAL A 79 -3.23 15.49 -4.94
N THR A 80 -3.92 14.98 -3.94
CA THR A 80 -4.41 15.76 -2.80
C THR A 80 -3.61 15.40 -1.56
N GLN A 81 -3.06 16.38 -0.85
CA GLN A 81 -2.29 16.14 0.37
C GLN A 81 -2.19 17.39 1.26
N GLY A 82 -1.71 17.22 2.50
CA GLY A 82 -1.38 18.35 3.36
C GLY A 82 -0.29 19.24 2.77
N ILE A 83 -0.36 20.53 3.08
CA ILE A 83 0.60 21.54 2.64
C ILE A 83 1.21 22.27 3.82
N ASP A 84 2.39 22.85 3.61
CA ASP A 84 2.96 23.81 4.54
C ASP A 84 2.23 25.18 4.41
N PRO A 85 2.07 25.93 5.51
CA PRO A 85 1.27 27.17 5.52
C PRO A 85 1.88 28.34 4.73
N ASP A 86 3.15 28.24 4.36
CA ASP A 86 3.86 29.20 3.53
C ASP A 86 3.68 28.96 2.02
N TRP A 87 3.09 27.83 1.62
CA TRP A 87 2.86 27.51 0.21
C TRP A 87 1.61 28.22 -0.32
N SER A 88 1.72 28.70 -1.56
CA SER A 88 0.69 29.46 -2.27
C SER A 88 0.29 28.76 -3.56
N VAL A 89 -0.95 29.01 -4.01
CA VAL A 89 -1.42 28.53 -5.32
C VAL A 89 -0.51 29.09 -6.42
N GLY A 90 -0.10 28.23 -7.35
CA GLY A 90 0.87 28.52 -8.40
C GLY A 90 2.32 28.20 -8.01
N ASP A 91 2.60 27.88 -6.74
CA ASP A 91 3.92 27.43 -6.35
C ASP A 91 4.24 26.08 -6.99
N GLU A 92 5.47 25.96 -7.47
CA GLU A 92 5.97 24.76 -8.14
C GLU A 92 7.08 24.10 -7.32
N PHE A 93 7.01 22.77 -7.24
CA PHE A 93 7.89 21.97 -6.41
C PHE A 93 8.51 20.82 -7.20
N LYS A 94 9.80 20.55 -6.98
CA LYS A 94 10.38 19.25 -7.33
C LYS A 94 9.77 18.21 -6.40
N ALA A 95 9.21 17.15 -6.96
CA ALA A 95 8.55 16.11 -6.19
C ALA A 95 8.78 14.71 -6.77
N VAL A 96 8.50 13.69 -5.96
CA VAL A 96 8.37 12.31 -6.37
C VAL A 96 6.92 11.87 -6.17
N LEU A 97 6.25 11.50 -7.25
CA LEU A 97 4.96 10.83 -7.20
C LEU A 97 5.19 9.35 -6.83
N GLU A 98 4.57 8.91 -5.75
CA GLU A 98 4.49 7.49 -5.39
C GLU A 98 3.10 6.96 -5.73
N THR A 99 3.04 5.89 -6.52
CA THR A 99 1.79 5.23 -6.92
C THR A 99 1.79 3.80 -6.40
N PRO A 100 0.74 3.36 -5.69
CA PRO A 100 0.69 2.02 -5.13
C PRO A 100 0.42 0.97 -6.20
N GLU A 101 1.03 -0.19 -6.01
CA GLU A 101 0.90 -1.38 -6.86
C GLU A 101 0.55 -2.59 -5.97
N PRO A 102 -0.57 -3.30 -6.23
CA PRO A 102 -1.58 -3.02 -7.25
C PRO A 102 -2.44 -1.78 -6.91
N PRO A 103 -3.16 -1.20 -7.89
CA PRO A 103 -4.07 -0.09 -7.63
C PRO A 103 -5.15 -0.50 -6.62
N GLY A 104 -5.51 0.41 -5.71
CA GLY A 104 -6.51 0.19 -4.67
C GLY A 104 -5.95 -0.21 -3.30
N CYS A 105 -4.64 -0.45 -3.18
CA CYS A 105 -3.99 -0.72 -1.90
C CYS A 105 -3.86 0.56 -1.03
N ALA A 106 -3.57 1.70 -1.66
CA ALA A 106 -3.48 3.01 -1.00
C ALA A 106 -3.79 4.14 -2.01
N ASP A 107 -3.81 5.38 -1.53
CA ASP A 107 -3.82 6.56 -2.39
C ASP A 107 -2.38 6.92 -2.82
N LYS A 108 -2.27 7.47 -4.04
CA LYS A 108 -1.02 8.09 -4.50
C LYS A 108 -0.68 9.31 -3.65
N ARG A 109 0.61 9.61 -3.53
CA ARG A 109 1.11 10.74 -2.73
C ARG A 109 2.34 11.39 -3.36
N LEU A 110 2.58 12.66 -3.04
CA LEU A 110 3.85 13.31 -3.37
C LEU A 110 4.79 13.23 -2.16
N THR A 111 6.04 12.88 -2.43
CA THR A 111 7.11 12.87 -1.43
C THR A 111 8.29 13.71 -1.91
N ARG A 112 9.20 14.01 -0.98
CA ARG A 112 10.44 14.78 -1.25
C ARG A 112 10.15 16.13 -1.92
N ILE A 113 9.07 16.79 -1.49
CA ILE A 113 8.63 18.07 -2.03
C ILE A 113 9.62 19.16 -1.63
N ARG A 114 10.16 19.86 -2.62
CA ARG A 114 11.11 20.96 -2.45
C ARG A 114 10.77 22.10 -3.40
N PRO A 115 10.75 23.37 -2.95
CA PRO A 115 10.53 24.51 -3.84
C PRO A 115 11.49 24.49 -5.02
N LEU A 116 11.03 24.93 -6.19
CA LEU A 116 11.93 25.25 -7.28
C LEU A 116 12.81 26.45 -6.89
N ALA A 117 14.10 26.36 -7.19
CA ALA A 117 14.97 27.52 -7.06
C ALA A 117 14.49 28.59 -8.05
N PRO A 118 14.55 29.88 -7.69
CA PRO A 118 14.20 30.94 -8.62
C PRO A 118 15.06 30.80 -9.89
N THR A 119 14.41 30.86 -11.04
CA THR A 119 15.08 31.03 -12.33
C THR A 119 15.25 32.53 -12.56
N ASP A 120 16.50 33.00 -12.44
CA ASP A 120 16.96 34.34 -12.85
C ASP A 120 16.69 34.62 -14.34
#